data_AF-A0A024SBN6-F1
#
_entry.id   AF-A0A024SBN6-F1
#
_cell.length_a   1.000
_cell.length_b   1.000
_cell.length_c   1.000
_cell.angle_alpha   90.00
_cell.angle_beta   90.00
_cell.angle_gamma   90.00
#
_symmetry.space_group_name_H-M   'P 1'
#
loop_
_entity.id
_entity.type
_entity.pdbx_description
1 polymer ?
#
loop_
_entity_poly.entity_id
_entity_poly.type
_entity_poly.pdbx_seq_one_letter_code
_entity_poly.pdbx_strand_id
1 'polypeptide(L)'
;HKRSVSDLGAFMRSKPEVSKALDLADIVRLSGKSLLHLPPEYAPCVLNLPTCLRATAHYIAQHADTRGLFRIPGAVKVVNALYDYYCGARENASEVSGTVHLATLPTHIQYQVQDVASTFKRFLSCLPGGILGSLSLFDAFLAIHSQLKGQPEYPRTKQTRLRARLIALAIGSVQSQFRRELIITVFGLLSMIGRIGEVAPREDDEGRPLPTHDLMGYSALGIVFGPLLVGDLIDGYTVQETTPNSGPSLVPITPKKQRCRDRQKAKDSKEPKDVKDTKDPKAAPHDINKAMVAVEIAEMLIANWRDIVRQM
;
A
#
# COMPACT_ATOMS: atom_id res chain seq x y z
N HIS A 1 19.68 19.99 17.37
CA HIS A 1 19.41 20.35 15.97
C HIS A 1 17.95 20.04 15.62
N LYS A 2 17.16 21.07 15.28
CA LYS A 2 15.77 20.94 14.82
C LYS A 2 15.79 20.41 13.37
N ARG A 3 15.27 19.20 13.12
CA ARG A 3 15.14 18.65 11.76
C ARG A 3 13.94 19.31 11.06
N SER A 4 14.20 19.82 9.85
CA SER A 4 13.25 20.45 8.95
C SER A 4 12.27 19.42 8.39
N VAL A 5 10.99 19.76 8.33
CA VAL A 5 9.85 18.91 7.89
C VAL A 5 9.84 18.72 6.35
N SER A 6 10.89 19.12 5.63
CA SER A 6 10.93 19.06 4.16
C SER A 6 11.30 17.70 3.56
N ASP A 7 11.95 16.80 4.30
CA ASP A 7 12.40 15.52 3.72
C ASP A 7 11.29 14.46 3.59
N LEU A 8 10.14 14.65 4.25
CA LEU A 8 8.98 13.76 4.08
C LEU A 8 8.28 13.97 2.74
N GLY A 9 8.44 15.15 2.11
CA GLY A 9 7.75 15.52 0.88
C GLY A 9 8.35 14.93 -0.40
N ALA A 10 9.61 14.47 -0.37
CA ALA A 10 10.29 13.94 -1.54
C ALA A 10 9.79 12.53 -1.92
N PHE A 11 9.41 11.71 -0.94
CA PHE A 11 8.83 10.38 -1.16
C PHE A 11 7.40 10.42 -1.72
N MET A 12 6.70 11.55 -1.57
CA MET A 12 5.32 11.71 -2.04
C MET A 12 5.21 12.23 -3.49
N ARG A 13 6.33 12.54 -4.16
CA ARG A 13 6.33 13.14 -5.51
C ARG A 13 6.91 12.26 -6.62
N SER A 14 7.03 10.95 -6.43
CA SER A 14 7.08 10.06 -7.60
C SER A 14 5.65 9.88 -8.10
N LYS A 15 5.15 10.86 -8.87
CA LYS A 15 3.97 10.65 -9.71
C LYS A 15 4.26 9.38 -10.52
N PRO A 16 3.48 8.30 -10.35
CA PRO A 16 3.71 7.11 -11.16
C PRO A 16 3.66 7.56 -12.62
N GLU A 17 4.69 7.24 -13.41
CA GLU A 17 4.50 7.13 -14.86
C GLU A 17 3.18 6.40 -15.06
N VAL A 18 2.32 6.90 -15.95
CA VAL A 18 0.95 6.42 -16.21
C VAL A 18 1.00 4.97 -16.71
N SER A 19 1.35 4.07 -15.81
CA SER A 19 1.34 2.64 -15.94
C SER A 19 -0.13 2.31 -15.84
N LYS A 20 -0.75 2.09 -17.00
CA LYS A 20 -2.19 1.78 -17.10
C LYS A 20 -2.53 0.76 -16.01
N ALA A 21 -3.51 1.05 -15.17
CA ALA A 21 -3.94 0.15 -14.10
C ALA A 21 -4.20 -1.25 -14.66
N LEU A 22 -3.72 -2.28 -13.97
CA LEU A 22 -3.98 -3.68 -14.31
C LEU A 22 -4.82 -4.29 -13.20
N ASP A 23 -6.01 -4.78 -13.55
CA ASP A 23 -6.80 -5.54 -12.60
C ASP A 23 -6.10 -6.88 -12.28
N LEU A 24 -6.37 -7.42 -11.09
CA LEU A 24 -5.81 -8.71 -10.68
C LEU A 24 -6.14 -9.82 -11.67
N ALA A 25 -7.32 -9.80 -12.29
CA ALA A 25 -7.69 -10.76 -13.32
C ALA A 25 -6.79 -10.69 -14.56
N ASP A 26 -6.41 -9.49 -14.99
CA ASP A 26 -5.48 -9.29 -16.10
C ASP A 26 -4.07 -9.75 -15.77
N ILE A 27 -3.60 -9.45 -14.55
CA ILE A 27 -2.28 -9.89 -14.08
C ILE A 27 -2.22 -11.43 -14.01
N VAL A 28 -3.29 -12.07 -13.54
CA VAL A 28 -3.44 -13.53 -13.59
C VAL A 28 -3.40 -14.05 -15.03
N ARG A 29 -4.10 -13.40 -15.97
CA ARG A 29 -4.14 -13.82 -17.37
C ARG A 29 -2.76 -13.74 -18.03
N LEU A 30 -1.97 -12.71 -17.68
CA LEU A 30 -0.63 -12.48 -18.25
C LEU A 30 0.45 -13.34 -17.61
N SER A 31 0.44 -13.46 -16.27
CA SER A 31 1.52 -14.13 -15.53
C SER A 31 1.20 -15.57 -15.12
N GLY A 32 -0.06 -16.00 -15.18
CA GLY A 32 -0.53 -17.24 -14.60
C GLY A 32 -0.76 -17.14 -13.09
N LYS A 33 -0.94 -18.30 -12.43
CA LYS A 33 -1.17 -18.41 -10.99
C LYS A 33 -0.17 -19.35 -10.36
N SER A 34 0.14 -19.12 -9.09
CA SER A 34 1.01 -20.02 -8.36
C SER A 34 0.89 -19.90 -6.84
N LEU A 35 1.36 -20.93 -6.14
CA LEU A 35 1.20 -21.08 -4.70
C LEU A 35 2.38 -20.46 -3.94
N LEU A 36 2.07 -19.62 -2.96
CA LEU A 36 3.00 -19.06 -2.00
C LEU A 36 2.81 -19.74 -0.64
N HIS A 37 3.93 -20.13 -0.04
CA HIS A 37 3.98 -20.61 1.34
C HIS A 37 4.70 -19.55 2.18
N LEU A 38 4.01 -19.02 3.19
CA LEU A 38 4.60 -18.23 4.26
C LEU A 38 4.58 -19.06 5.55
N PRO A 39 5.43 -18.77 6.54
CA PRO A 39 5.35 -19.41 7.84
C PRO A 39 3.95 -19.22 8.45
N PRO A 40 3.48 -20.21 9.25
CA PRO A 40 2.10 -20.26 9.73
C PRO A 40 1.72 -19.11 10.66
N GLU A 41 2.69 -18.38 11.23
CA GLU A 41 2.40 -17.17 12.00
C GLU A 41 1.99 -15.97 11.13
N TYR A 42 2.27 -16.02 9.83
CA TYR A 42 2.08 -14.91 8.89
C TYR A 42 1.05 -15.17 7.80
N ALA A 43 0.62 -16.43 7.60
CA ALA A 43 -0.49 -16.79 6.73
C ALA A 43 -1.28 -17.98 7.30
N PRO A 44 -2.62 -17.98 7.21
CA PRO A 44 -3.45 -19.07 7.72
C PRO A 44 -3.43 -20.32 6.81
N CYS A 45 -3.06 -20.16 5.54
CA CYS A 45 -3.04 -21.23 4.55
C CYS A 45 -2.07 -20.90 3.41
N VAL A 46 -1.93 -21.85 2.46
CA VAL A 46 -1.21 -21.64 1.20
C VAL A 46 -1.99 -20.66 0.32
N LEU A 47 -1.29 -19.67 -0.23
CA LEU A 47 -1.91 -18.54 -0.95
C LEU A 47 -1.72 -18.70 -2.46
N ASN A 48 -2.78 -18.52 -3.25
CA ASN A 48 -2.78 -18.62 -4.70
C ASN A 48 -2.79 -17.23 -5.35
N LEU A 49 -1.61 -16.82 -5.81
CA LEU A 49 -1.37 -15.47 -6.32
C LEU A 49 -1.05 -15.46 -7.81
N PRO A 50 -1.18 -14.30 -8.48
CA PRO A 50 -0.52 -14.11 -9.77
C PRO A 50 0.97 -14.40 -9.67
N THR A 51 1.53 -15.10 -10.66
CA THR A 51 2.91 -15.60 -10.60
C THR A 51 3.94 -14.49 -10.34
N CYS A 52 3.73 -13.29 -10.88
CA CYS A 52 4.65 -12.16 -10.69
C CYS A 52 4.71 -11.69 -9.23
N LEU A 53 3.56 -11.57 -8.57
CA LEU A 53 3.46 -11.22 -7.15
C LEU A 53 4.00 -12.35 -6.28
N ARG A 54 3.73 -13.60 -6.66
CA ARG A 54 4.27 -14.75 -5.93
C ARG A 54 5.78 -14.84 -6.00
N ALA A 55 6.37 -14.74 -7.19
CA ALA A 55 7.81 -14.87 -7.40
C ALA A 55 8.59 -13.80 -6.64
N THR A 56 8.13 -12.55 -6.71
CA THR A 56 8.72 -11.44 -5.96
C THR A 56 8.52 -11.59 -4.46
N ALA A 57 7.31 -11.91 -3.97
CA ALA A 57 7.06 -12.12 -2.55
C ALA A 57 7.87 -13.27 -1.95
N HIS A 58 8.00 -14.39 -2.68
CA HIS A 58 8.79 -15.54 -2.26
C HIS A 58 10.27 -15.18 -2.10
N TYR A 59 10.84 -14.50 -3.10
CA TYR A 59 12.24 -14.08 -3.05
C TYR A 59 12.49 -13.08 -1.91
N ILE A 60 11.56 -12.15 -1.68
CA ILE A 60 11.64 -11.19 -0.56
C ILE A 60 11.57 -11.93 0.78
N ALA A 61 10.70 -12.91 0.93
CA ALA A 61 10.60 -13.70 2.16
C ALA A 61 11.90 -14.47 2.48
N GLN A 62 12.60 -14.95 1.46
CA GLN A 62 13.91 -15.60 1.62
C GLN A 62 15.03 -14.66 2.06
N HIS A 63 14.88 -13.35 1.82
CA HIS A 63 15.89 -12.31 2.11
C HIS A 63 15.32 -11.23 3.02
N ALA A 64 14.39 -11.59 3.91
CA ALA A 64 13.62 -10.65 4.74
C ALA A 64 14.48 -9.87 5.75
N ASP A 65 15.70 -10.34 6.01
CA ASP A 65 16.73 -9.71 6.86
C ASP A 65 17.53 -8.62 6.14
N THR A 66 17.32 -8.41 4.83
CA THR A 66 18.00 -7.37 4.06
C THR A 66 17.72 -5.99 4.63
N ARG A 67 18.78 -5.25 4.96
CA ARG A 67 18.71 -3.88 5.47
C ARG A 67 18.09 -2.93 4.44
N GLY A 68 17.22 -2.04 4.90
CA GLY A 68 16.58 -1.02 4.08
C GLY A 68 15.57 -1.55 3.07
N LEU A 69 15.12 -2.80 3.22
CA LEU A 69 14.14 -3.44 2.32
C LEU A 69 12.90 -2.55 2.14
N PHE A 70 12.50 -2.29 0.89
CA PHE A 70 11.44 -1.34 0.50
C PHE A 70 11.69 0.15 0.76
N ARG A 71 12.65 0.53 1.61
CA ARG A 71 13.07 1.93 1.81
C ARG A 71 14.10 2.36 0.77
N ILE A 72 15.12 1.53 0.53
CA ILE A 72 16.15 1.78 -0.48
C ILE A 72 15.55 1.44 -1.85
N PRO A 73 15.52 2.39 -2.80
CA PRO A 73 15.00 2.12 -4.13
C PRO A 73 15.94 1.18 -4.91
N GLY A 74 15.34 0.29 -5.69
CA GLY A 74 16.06 -0.51 -6.68
C GLY A 74 16.41 0.29 -7.94
N ALA A 75 17.28 -0.27 -8.77
CA ALA A 75 17.64 0.26 -10.07
C ALA A 75 16.43 0.23 -11.01
N VAL A 76 15.96 1.42 -11.43
CA VAL A 76 14.76 1.58 -12.28
C VAL A 76 14.80 0.71 -13.53
N LYS A 77 15.97 0.58 -14.17
CA LYS A 77 16.15 -0.27 -15.37
C LYS A 77 15.85 -1.75 -15.08
N VAL A 78 16.31 -2.26 -13.94
CA VAL A 78 16.10 -3.65 -13.52
C VAL A 78 14.64 -3.86 -13.11
N VAL A 79 14.06 -2.89 -12.38
CA VAL A 79 12.63 -2.91 -12.01
C VAL A 79 11.72 -2.92 -13.25
N ASN A 80 12.07 -2.16 -14.28
CA ASN A 80 11.37 -2.19 -15.56
C ASN A 80 11.53 -3.55 -16.24
N ALA A 81 12.75 -4.06 -16.37
CA ALA A 81 12.99 -5.36 -16.99
C ALA A 81 12.26 -6.51 -16.27
N LEU A 82 12.21 -6.51 -14.93
CA LEU A 82 11.46 -7.50 -14.15
C LEU A 82 9.93 -7.35 -14.30
N TYR A 83 9.43 -6.12 -14.35
CA TYR A 83 8.01 -5.86 -14.58
C TYR A 83 7.59 -6.31 -16.00
N ASP A 84 8.36 -5.91 -17.01
CA ASP A 84 8.13 -6.24 -18.41
C ASP A 84 8.31 -7.73 -18.68
N TYR A 85 9.19 -8.43 -17.94
CA TYR A 85 9.29 -9.88 -18.02
C TYR A 85 7.95 -10.56 -17.75
N TYR A 86 7.14 -10.08 -16.79
CA TYR A 86 5.83 -10.69 -16.48
C TYR A 86 4.63 -10.03 -17.18
N CYS A 87 4.74 -8.76 -17.57
CA CYS A 87 3.62 -7.97 -18.11
C CYS A 87 3.83 -7.52 -19.57
N GLY A 88 5.01 -7.72 -20.16
CA GLY A 88 5.42 -7.21 -21.48
C GLY A 88 4.73 -7.89 -22.67
N ALA A 89 4.12 -9.07 -22.47
CA ALA A 89 3.29 -9.73 -23.49
C ALA A 89 2.07 -8.89 -23.95
N ARG A 90 1.82 -7.75 -23.29
CA ARG A 90 0.76 -6.78 -23.64
C ARG A 90 0.96 -6.13 -25.01
N GLU A 91 2.19 -5.87 -25.44
CA GLU A 91 2.45 -5.12 -26.68
C GLU A 91 2.44 -6.03 -27.93
N ASN A 92 2.77 -7.31 -27.75
CA ASN A 92 2.82 -8.31 -28.83
C ASN A 92 1.65 -9.31 -28.74
N ALA A 93 0.44 -8.83 -28.47
CA ALA A 93 -0.76 -9.65 -28.32
C ALA A 93 -1.14 -10.48 -29.58
N SER A 94 -0.41 -10.34 -30.69
CA SER A 94 -0.57 -11.13 -31.91
C SER A 94 0.24 -12.43 -31.92
N GLU A 95 1.24 -12.60 -31.05
CA GLU A 95 2.06 -13.82 -30.98
C GLU A 95 2.11 -14.32 -29.53
N VAL A 96 1.30 -15.35 -29.25
CA VAL A 96 1.40 -16.10 -28.00
C VAL A 96 2.70 -16.92 -28.04
N SER A 97 3.81 -16.30 -27.65
CA SER A 97 5.14 -16.95 -27.71
C SER A 97 5.49 -17.77 -26.45
N GLY A 98 4.55 -18.01 -25.54
CA GLY A 98 4.79 -18.93 -24.42
C GLY A 98 3.72 -18.89 -23.35
N THR A 99 3.06 -20.02 -23.14
CA THR A 99 2.25 -20.26 -21.95
C THR A 99 3.18 -20.65 -20.81
N VAL A 100 2.98 -20.04 -19.63
CA VAL A 100 3.74 -20.26 -18.38
C VAL A 100 5.03 -19.41 -18.30
N HIS A 101 4.87 -18.16 -17.85
CA HIS A 101 6.01 -17.46 -17.25
C HIS A 101 6.49 -18.28 -16.06
N LEU A 102 7.81 -18.42 -15.91
CA LEU A 102 8.35 -19.24 -14.85
C LEU A 102 7.82 -18.77 -13.50
N ALA A 103 7.48 -19.77 -12.70
CA ALA A 103 7.21 -19.65 -11.29
C ALA A 103 8.23 -18.78 -10.53
N THR A 104 9.46 -18.68 -11.01
CA THR A 104 10.58 -18.04 -10.33
C THR A 104 10.98 -16.75 -11.03
N LEU A 105 11.81 -15.96 -10.36
CA LEU A 105 12.41 -14.77 -10.98
C LEU A 105 13.31 -15.18 -12.16
N PRO A 106 13.40 -14.34 -13.22
CA PRO A 106 14.19 -14.65 -14.42
C PRO A 106 15.68 -14.68 -14.13
N THR A 107 16.37 -15.77 -14.48
CA THR A 107 17.82 -15.93 -14.22
C THR A 107 18.72 -15.11 -15.14
N HIS A 108 18.20 -14.63 -16.27
CA HIS A 108 18.96 -13.82 -17.24
C HIS A 108 19.04 -12.33 -16.85
N ILE A 109 18.22 -11.89 -15.91
CA ILE A 109 18.26 -10.51 -15.39
C ILE A 109 19.08 -10.52 -14.12
N GLN A 110 20.12 -9.69 -14.07
CA GLN A 110 20.89 -9.46 -12.84
C GLN A 110 20.13 -8.47 -11.96
N TYR A 111 19.77 -8.89 -10.75
CA TYR A 111 19.01 -8.08 -9.80
C TYR A 111 19.54 -8.23 -8.38
N GLN A 112 19.31 -7.19 -7.58
CA GLN A 112 19.50 -7.16 -6.13
C GLN A 112 18.15 -7.30 -5.42
N VAL A 113 18.18 -7.57 -4.11
CA VAL A 113 16.96 -7.69 -3.30
C VAL A 113 16.09 -6.42 -3.35
N GLN A 114 16.72 -5.24 -3.41
CA GLN A 114 16.01 -3.96 -3.50
C GLN A 114 15.29 -3.76 -4.84
N ASP A 115 15.80 -4.36 -5.92
CA ASP A 115 15.17 -4.33 -7.24
C ASP A 115 13.89 -5.16 -7.23
N VAL A 116 13.95 -6.37 -6.63
CA VAL A 116 12.79 -7.24 -6.47
C VAL A 116 11.75 -6.59 -5.55
N ALA A 117 12.17 -5.99 -4.44
CA ALA A 117 11.30 -5.26 -3.52
C ALA A 117 10.60 -4.07 -4.19
N SER A 118 11.33 -3.31 -5.01
CA SER A 118 10.77 -2.19 -5.78
C SER A 118 9.81 -2.68 -6.87
N THR A 119 10.11 -3.81 -7.51
CA THR A 119 9.21 -4.45 -8.49
C THR A 119 7.92 -4.94 -7.84
N PHE A 120 8.00 -5.54 -6.64
CA PHE A 120 6.82 -5.91 -5.86
C PHE A 120 5.93 -4.71 -5.55
N LYS A 121 6.51 -3.60 -5.04
CA LYS A 121 5.77 -2.35 -4.82
C LYS A 121 5.15 -1.82 -6.10
N ARG A 122 5.85 -1.91 -7.24
CA ARG A 122 5.34 -1.49 -8.54
C ARG A 122 4.09 -2.27 -8.93
N PHE A 123 4.11 -3.61 -8.82
CA PHE A 123 2.92 -4.42 -9.09
C PHE A 123 1.74 -3.98 -8.23
N LEU A 124 1.95 -3.75 -6.93
CA LEU A 124 0.90 -3.28 -6.02
C LEU A 124 0.37 -1.89 -6.40
N SER A 125 1.26 -0.97 -6.82
CA SER A 125 0.88 0.39 -7.22
C SER A 125 0.04 0.44 -8.49
N CYS A 126 0.11 -0.59 -9.33
CA CYS A 126 -0.69 -0.69 -10.57
C CYS A 126 -2.08 -1.29 -10.33
N LEU A 127 -2.38 -1.76 -9.11
CA LEU A 127 -3.66 -2.37 -8.80
C LEU A 127 -4.75 -1.31 -8.63
N PRO A 128 -5.90 -1.45 -9.31
CA PRO A 128 -7.04 -0.57 -9.06
C PRO A 128 -7.52 -0.74 -7.62
N GLY A 129 -7.69 0.38 -6.91
CA GLY A 129 -8.05 0.37 -5.49
C GLY A 129 -6.96 -0.13 -4.55
N GLY A 130 -5.71 -0.21 -5.01
CA GLY A 130 -4.56 -0.62 -4.20
C GLY A 130 -4.64 -2.05 -3.68
N ILE A 131 -3.99 -2.30 -2.54
CA ILE A 131 -3.93 -3.63 -1.91
C ILE A 131 -5.34 -4.09 -1.48
N LEU A 132 -6.13 -3.19 -0.90
CA LEU A 132 -7.45 -3.53 -0.35
C LEU A 132 -8.52 -3.69 -1.43
N GLY A 133 -8.39 -2.96 -2.54
CA GLY A 133 -9.33 -2.99 -3.68
C GLY A 133 -10.71 -2.37 -3.38
N SER A 134 -10.98 -1.97 -2.14
CA SER A 134 -12.24 -1.35 -1.73
C SER A 134 -12.02 -0.35 -0.60
N LEU A 135 -12.67 0.80 -0.71
CA LEU A 135 -12.66 1.79 0.38
C LEU A 135 -13.49 1.34 1.58
N SER A 136 -14.57 0.59 1.38
CA SER A 136 -15.37 0.09 2.50
C SER A 136 -14.57 -0.78 3.48
N LEU A 137 -13.58 -1.51 2.96
CA LEU A 137 -12.67 -2.29 3.79
C LEU A 137 -11.69 -1.39 4.56
N PHE A 138 -11.20 -0.33 3.91
CA PHE A 138 -10.37 0.68 4.56
C PHE A 138 -11.14 1.41 5.68
N ASP A 139 -12.39 1.81 5.42
CA ASP A 139 -13.27 2.46 6.40
C ASP A 139 -13.55 1.53 7.59
N ALA A 140 -13.75 0.23 7.34
CA ALA A 140 -13.89 -0.75 8.42
C ALA A 140 -12.63 -0.79 9.31
N PHE A 141 -11.43 -0.80 8.71
CA PHE A 141 -10.19 -0.75 9.49
C PHE A 141 -10.02 0.58 10.24
N LEU A 142 -10.41 1.70 9.65
CA LEU A 142 -10.38 3.01 10.29
C LEU A 142 -11.35 3.08 11.48
N ALA A 143 -12.55 2.55 11.34
CA ALA A 143 -13.53 2.44 12.42
C ALA A 143 -13.00 1.56 13.57
N ILE A 144 -12.41 0.40 13.25
CA ILE A 144 -11.77 -0.48 14.25
C ILE A 144 -10.62 0.23 14.95
N HIS A 145 -9.77 0.94 14.21
CA HIS A 145 -8.63 1.67 14.77
C HIS A 145 -9.09 2.76 15.74
N SER A 146 -10.03 3.60 15.32
CA SER A 146 -10.52 4.72 16.11
C SER A 146 -11.29 4.29 17.36
N GLN A 147 -12.20 3.30 17.25
CA GLN A 147 -13.00 2.83 18.37
C GLN A 147 -12.19 2.10 19.44
N LEU A 148 -11.11 1.42 19.04
CA LEU A 148 -10.23 0.67 19.95
C LEU A 148 -8.99 1.44 20.39
N LYS A 149 -8.86 2.73 20.01
CA LYS A 149 -7.79 3.63 20.46
C LYS A 149 -8.32 4.43 21.65
N GLY A 150 -7.89 4.07 22.86
CA GLY A 150 -8.14 4.87 24.07
C GLY A 150 -9.35 4.48 24.92
N GLN A 151 -10.02 3.35 24.66
CA GLN A 151 -11.05 2.81 25.56
C GLN A 151 -10.39 2.33 26.88
N PRO A 152 -10.64 2.95 28.05
CA PRO A 152 -10.04 2.52 29.32
C PRO A 152 -10.76 1.30 29.92
N GLU A 153 -11.96 0.95 29.41
CA GLU A 153 -12.84 -0.06 30.00
C GLU A 153 -12.39 -1.51 29.76
N TYR A 154 -11.49 -1.76 28.80
CA TYR A 154 -11.03 -3.10 28.48
C TYR A 154 -9.53 -3.28 28.77
N PRO A 155 -9.12 -4.40 29.40
CA PRO A 155 -7.71 -4.79 29.46
C PRO A 155 -7.09 -4.82 28.06
N ARG A 156 -5.86 -4.31 27.92
CA ARG A 156 -5.13 -4.24 26.64
C ARG A 156 -5.13 -5.55 25.86
N THR A 157 -5.03 -6.69 26.56
CA THR A 157 -5.07 -8.03 25.95
C THR A 157 -6.40 -8.37 25.28
N LYS A 158 -7.53 -7.98 25.89
CA LYS A 158 -8.87 -8.18 25.31
C LYS A 158 -9.06 -7.29 24.08
N GLN A 159 -8.55 -6.06 24.11
CA GLN A 159 -8.63 -5.13 22.97
C GLN A 159 -7.84 -5.64 21.76
N THR A 160 -6.61 -6.13 21.97
CA THR A 160 -5.81 -6.70 20.88
C THR A 160 -6.51 -7.90 20.25
N ARG A 161 -7.08 -8.80 21.05
CA ARG A 161 -7.83 -9.96 20.55
C ARG A 161 -9.10 -9.55 19.79
N LEU A 162 -9.85 -8.60 20.32
CA LEU A 162 -11.06 -8.09 19.66
C LEU A 162 -10.71 -7.41 18.33
N ARG A 163 -9.67 -6.56 18.31
CA ARG A 163 -9.15 -5.92 17.11
C ARG A 163 -8.79 -6.94 16.05
N ALA A 164 -7.99 -7.94 16.41
CA ALA A 164 -7.59 -9.01 15.50
C ALA A 164 -8.79 -9.75 14.90
N ARG A 165 -9.80 -10.06 15.73
CA ARG A 165 -11.02 -10.76 15.28
C ARG A 165 -11.85 -9.91 14.33
N LEU A 166 -12.04 -8.62 14.62
CA LEU A 166 -12.80 -7.72 13.74
C LEU A 166 -12.10 -7.52 12.40
N ILE A 167 -10.78 -7.38 12.39
CA ILE A 167 -9.98 -7.27 11.17
C ILE A 167 -10.07 -8.56 10.35
N ALA A 168 -9.92 -9.73 10.99
CA ALA A 168 -10.04 -11.02 10.33
C ALA A 168 -11.43 -11.21 9.67
N LEU A 169 -12.50 -10.85 10.38
CA LEU A 169 -13.87 -10.87 9.83
C LEU A 169 -14.04 -9.92 8.63
N ALA A 170 -13.48 -8.70 8.73
CA ALA A 170 -13.53 -7.74 7.63
C ALA A 170 -12.80 -8.26 6.38
N ILE A 171 -11.62 -8.86 6.54
CA ILE A 171 -10.88 -9.50 5.43
C ILE A 171 -11.67 -10.71 4.89
N GLY A 172 -12.27 -11.52 5.77
CA GLY A 172 -13.12 -12.66 5.38
C GLY A 172 -14.34 -12.25 4.54
N SER A 173 -14.87 -11.04 4.76
CA SER A 173 -16.02 -10.53 3.99
C SER A 173 -15.71 -10.10 2.56
N VAL A 174 -14.43 -9.94 2.19
CA VAL A 174 -14.02 -9.56 0.84
C VAL A 174 -14.38 -10.70 -0.12
N GLN A 175 -15.23 -10.46 -1.12
CA GLN A 175 -15.75 -11.51 -2.00
C GLN A 175 -14.67 -12.17 -2.89
N SER A 176 -13.73 -11.36 -3.40
CA SER A 176 -12.68 -11.84 -4.29
C SER A 176 -11.61 -12.63 -3.53
N GLN A 177 -11.46 -13.91 -3.85
CA GLN A 177 -10.42 -14.77 -3.28
C GLN A 177 -9.01 -14.23 -3.57
N PHE A 178 -8.73 -13.80 -4.81
CA PHE A 178 -7.42 -13.22 -5.16
C PHE A 178 -7.11 -11.97 -4.34
N ARG A 179 -8.11 -11.13 -4.05
CA ARG A 179 -7.91 -9.94 -3.23
C ARG A 179 -7.64 -10.31 -1.77
N ARG A 180 -8.38 -11.27 -1.20
CA ARG A 180 -8.12 -11.78 0.16
C ARG A 180 -6.71 -12.34 0.29
N GLU A 181 -6.30 -13.20 -0.64
CA GLU A 181 -4.99 -13.85 -0.58
C GLU A 181 -3.85 -12.86 -0.86
N LEU A 182 -4.08 -11.83 -1.69
CA LEU A 182 -3.15 -10.71 -1.84
C LEU A 182 -2.99 -9.94 -0.53
N ILE A 183 -4.08 -9.55 0.13
CA ILE A 183 -4.06 -8.85 1.42
C ILE A 183 -3.25 -9.70 2.42
N ILE A 184 -3.55 -11.00 2.49
CA ILE A 184 -2.86 -11.91 3.40
C ILE A 184 -1.37 -11.97 3.10
N THR A 185 -1.01 -12.07 1.82
CA THR A 185 0.39 -12.11 1.38
C THR A 185 1.14 -10.85 1.76
N VAL A 186 0.59 -9.68 1.44
CA VAL A 186 1.24 -8.40 1.65
C VAL A 186 1.47 -8.19 3.15
N PHE A 187 0.43 -8.29 3.98
CA PHE A 187 0.61 -8.04 5.40
C PHE A 187 1.35 -9.15 6.13
N GLY A 188 1.26 -10.40 5.67
CA GLY A 188 2.09 -11.50 6.17
C GLY A 188 3.57 -11.22 5.95
N LEU A 189 3.95 -10.83 4.73
CA LEU A 189 5.32 -10.46 4.39
C LEU A 189 5.80 -9.25 5.18
N LEU A 190 5.00 -8.19 5.26
CA LEU A 190 5.35 -6.98 6.00
C LEU A 190 5.47 -7.22 7.50
N SER A 191 4.61 -8.06 8.09
CA SER A 191 4.70 -8.39 9.52
C SER A 191 5.94 -9.22 9.81
N MET A 192 6.33 -10.13 8.92
CA MET A 192 7.57 -10.89 9.02
C MET A 192 8.81 -9.99 9.00
N ILE A 193 8.92 -9.12 7.99
CA ILE A 193 10.03 -8.17 7.85
C ILE A 193 10.05 -7.19 9.03
N GLY A 194 8.87 -6.66 9.38
CA GLY A 194 8.65 -5.79 10.52
C GLY A 194 9.16 -6.41 11.81
N ARG A 195 8.83 -7.68 12.05
CA ARG A 195 9.24 -8.39 13.26
C ARG A 195 10.75 -8.51 13.34
N ILE A 196 11.43 -8.85 12.23
CA ILE A 196 12.90 -8.90 12.15
C ILE A 196 13.47 -7.52 12.54
N GLY A 197 12.91 -6.44 11.97
CA GLY A 197 13.31 -5.07 12.31
C GLY A 197 13.10 -4.69 13.78
N GLU A 198 12.01 -5.16 14.41
CA GLU A 198 11.70 -4.86 15.81
C GLU A 198 12.62 -5.60 16.81
N VAL A 199 12.94 -6.86 16.52
CA VAL A 199 13.77 -7.72 17.40
C VAL A 199 15.27 -7.62 17.15
N ALA A 200 15.68 -6.94 16.08
CA ALA A 200 17.09 -6.78 15.76
C ALA A 200 17.85 -6.10 16.92
N PRO A 201 19.07 -6.58 17.26
CA PRO A 201 19.92 -5.96 18.26
C PRO A 201 20.17 -4.49 17.94
N ARG A 202 20.07 -3.65 18.96
CA ARG A 202 20.34 -2.20 18.85
C ARG A 202 21.74 -1.84 19.34
N GLU A 203 22.41 -2.77 20.01
CA GLU A 203 23.72 -2.62 20.60
C GLU A 203 24.55 -3.87 20.25
N ASP A 204 25.87 -3.70 20.15
CA ASP A 204 26.81 -4.82 20.05
C ASP A 204 27.08 -5.44 21.44
N ASP A 205 27.87 -6.50 21.49
CA ASP A 205 28.22 -7.20 22.73
C ASP A 205 29.01 -6.31 23.73
N GLU A 206 29.53 -5.18 23.26
CA GLU A 206 30.27 -4.17 24.04
C GLU A 206 29.36 -2.99 24.46
N GLY A 207 28.06 -3.04 24.15
CA GLY A 207 27.06 -2.01 24.48
C GLY A 207 27.09 -0.77 23.57
N ARG A 208 27.80 -0.81 22.44
CA ARG A 208 27.83 0.30 21.48
C ARG A 208 26.63 0.26 20.56
N PRO A 209 26.01 1.40 20.24
CA PRO A 209 24.81 1.44 19.41
C PRO A 209 25.12 1.00 17.97
N LEU A 210 24.33 0.05 17.46
CA LEU A 210 24.37 -0.40 16.07
C LEU A 210 23.60 0.55 15.15
N PRO A 211 23.94 0.62 13.84
CA PRO A 211 23.15 1.38 12.88
C PRO A 211 21.75 0.80 12.74
N THR A 212 20.74 1.53 13.24
CA THR A 212 19.32 1.14 13.21
C THR A 212 18.51 1.81 12.10
N HIS A 213 19.08 2.80 11.42
CA HIS A 213 18.39 3.61 10.42
C HIS A 213 17.90 2.82 9.19
N ASP A 214 18.45 1.64 8.95
CA ASP A 214 18.05 0.75 7.86
C ASP A 214 17.12 -0.39 8.31
N LEU A 215 16.82 -0.48 9.61
CA LEU A 215 15.84 -1.44 10.10
C LEU A 215 14.44 -1.04 9.62
N MET A 216 13.69 -2.03 9.19
CA MET A 216 12.34 -1.88 8.66
C MET A 216 11.34 -2.41 9.68
N GLY A 217 11.16 -1.67 10.77
CA GLY A 217 10.12 -1.95 11.77
C GLY A 217 8.70 -1.67 11.26
N TYR A 218 7.70 -1.89 12.11
CA TYR A 218 6.29 -1.79 11.70
C TYR A 218 5.91 -0.40 11.21
N SER A 219 6.35 0.65 11.92
CA SER A 219 6.06 2.04 11.57
C SER A 219 6.72 2.45 10.25
N ALA A 220 7.97 2.03 10.03
CA ALA A 220 8.68 2.26 8.78
C ALA A 220 7.97 1.63 7.57
N LEU A 221 7.50 0.40 7.71
CA LEU A 221 6.74 -0.29 6.68
C LEU A 221 5.35 0.36 6.49
N GLY A 222 4.72 0.83 7.56
CA GLY A 222 3.49 1.61 7.52
C GLY A 222 3.63 2.87 6.66
N ILE A 223 4.73 3.62 6.80
CA ILE A 223 5.02 4.79 5.97
C ILE A 223 5.13 4.42 4.48
N VAL A 224 5.80 3.31 4.16
CA VAL A 224 6.02 2.89 2.77
C VAL A 224 4.75 2.34 2.11
N PHE A 225 3.94 1.57 2.84
CA PHE A 225 2.78 0.85 2.29
C PHE A 225 1.43 1.51 2.56
N GLY A 226 1.35 2.48 3.47
CA GLY A 226 0.14 3.27 3.73
C GLY A 226 -0.50 3.83 2.46
N PRO A 227 0.26 4.54 1.59
CA PRO A 227 -0.26 5.05 0.33
C PRO A 227 -0.73 3.96 -0.65
N LEU A 228 -0.21 2.73 -0.54
CA LEU A 228 -0.56 1.61 -1.42
C LEU A 228 -1.82 0.85 -0.96
N LEU A 229 -2.37 1.16 0.23
CA LEU A 229 -3.54 0.47 0.76
C LEU A 229 -4.75 0.59 -0.16
N VAL A 230 -5.05 1.81 -0.60
CA VAL A 230 -6.23 2.09 -1.43
C VAL A 230 -5.86 2.71 -2.79
N GLY A 231 -4.57 3.01 -3.01
CA GLY A 231 -4.06 3.51 -4.28
C GLY A 231 -4.77 4.80 -4.73
N ASP A 232 -5.34 4.75 -5.94
CA ASP A 232 -6.02 5.85 -6.62
C ASP A 232 -7.37 6.26 -5.99
N LEU A 233 -7.95 5.42 -5.13
CA LEU A 233 -9.26 5.69 -4.53
C LEU A 233 -9.22 6.76 -3.43
N ILE A 234 -8.06 7.07 -2.84
CA ILE A 234 -7.95 8.08 -1.76
C ILE A 234 -8.23 9.51 -2.26
N ASP A 235 -7.99 9.78 -3.54
CA ASP A 235 -8.16 11.12 -4.13
C ASP A 235 -9.65 11.51 -4.28
N GLY A 236 -10.55 10.53 -4.31
CA GLY A 236 -12.01 10.75 -4.46
C GLY A 236 -12.78 11.01 -3.17
N TYR A 237 -12.13 11.00 -1.99
CA TYR A 237 -12.80 11.02 -0.69
C TYR A 237 -12.24 12.10 0.24
N THR A 238 -13.06 12.65 1.12
CA THR A 238 -12.63 13.55 2.21
C THR A 238 -12.77 12.86 3.56
N VAL A 239 -11.74 12.95 4.41
CA VAL A 239 -11.85 12.57 5.83
C VAL A 239 -12.78 13.56 6.52
N GLN A 240 -13.99 13.13 6.88
CA GLN A 240 -14.86 13.91 7.73
C GLN A 240 -14.58 13.50 9.18
N GLU A 241 -14.15 14.46 9.99
CA GLU A 241 -14.17 14.30 11.44
C GLU A 241 -15.62 14.29 11.90
N THR A 242 -16.15 13.12 12.23
CA THR A 242 -17.44 13.03 12.94
C THR A 242 -17.23 13.03 14.44
N THR A 243 -18.30 13.34 15.16
CA THR A 243 -18.39 13.60 16.61
C THR A 243 -17.55 12.67 17.49
N PRO A 244 -17.17 13.08 18.72
CA PRO A 244 -16.16 12.39 19.55
C PRO A 244 -16.38 10.89 19.85
N ASN A 245 -17.57 10.34 19.58
CA ASN A 245 -17.87 8.91 19.76
C ASN A 245 -17.77 8.07 18.46
N SER A 246 -17.64 8.71 17.31
CA SER A 246 -17.62 8.08 15.98
C SER A 246 -16.39 8.59 15.26
N GLY A 247 -15.31 7.82 15.31
CA GLY A 247 -14.02 8.17 14.72
C GLY A 247 -14.10 8.61 13.24
N PRO A 248 -12.99 9.13 12.69
CA PRO A 248 -12.96 9.71 11.35
C PRO A 248 -13.52 8.74 10.30
N SER A 249 -14.33 9.27 9.36
CA SER A 249 -14.99 8.51 8.30
C SER A 249 -14.69 9.16 6.94
N LEU A 250 -14.42 8.36 5.90
CA LEU A 250 -14.22 8.87 4.54
C LEU A 250 -15.58 9.01 3.85
N VAL A 251 -15.87 10.22 3.37
CA VAL A 251 -17.10 10.49 2.59
C VAL A 251 -16.73 10.77 1.14
N PRO A 252 -17.44 10.18 0.15
CA PRO A 252 -17.20 10.46 -1.26
C PRO A 252 -17.36 11.97 -1.56
N ILE A 253 -16.44 12.54 -2.34
CA ILE A 253 -16.61 13.89 -2.88
C ILE A 253 -17.73 13.83 -3.93
N THR A 254 -18.92 14.32 -3.59
CA THR A 254 -20.00 14.47 -4.57
C THR A 254 -19.60 15.55 -5.59
N PRO A 255 -19.60 15.26 -6.90
CA PRO A 255 -19.34 16.30 -7.90
C PRO A 255 -20.49 17.32 -7.85
N LYS A 256 -20.18 18.58 -7.55
CA LYS A 256 -21.15 19.66 -7.67
C LYS A 256 -21.63 19.70 -9.13
N LYS A 257 -22.92 19.44 -9.37
CA LYS A 257 -23.57 19.63 -10.67
C LYS A 257 -23.28 21.03 -11.18
N GLN A 258 -22.35 21.13 -12.13
CA GLN A 258 -22.11 22.34 -12.88
C GLN A 258 -23.32 22.52 -13.79
N ARG A 259 -24.25 23.40 -13.39
CA ARG A 259 -25.41 23.77 -14.21
C ARG A 259 -24.87 24.28 -15.55
N CYS A 260 -25.09 23.51 -16.62
CA CYS A 260 -25.05 24.01 -17.98
C CYS A 260 -25.94 25.25 -18.05
N ARG A 261 -25.34 26.42 -18.28
CA ARG A 261 -26.07 27.62 -18.69
C ARG A 261 -25.74 27.83 -20.16
N ASP A 262 -26.78 27.68 -20.97
CA ASP A 262 -26.76 27.72 -22.42
C ASP A 262 -26.06 28.96 -23.00
N ARG A 263 -25.42 28.73 -24.15
CA ARG A 263 -24.86 29.74 -25.05
C ARG A 263 -25.97 30.66 -25.56
N GLN A 264 -25.78 31.97 -25.44
CA GLN A 264 -26.23 32.95 -26.46
C GLN A 264 -25.31 34.18 -26.48
N LYS A 265 -24.94 34.58 -27.69
CA LYS A 265 -24.06 35.69 -28.11
C LYS A 265 -24.65 37.08 -27.77
N ALA A 266 -23.80 38.06 -27.42
CA ALA A 266 -23.50 39.26 -28.24
C ALA A 266 -22.76 40.38 -27.45
N LYS A 267 -21.63 40.80 -28.04
CA LYS A 267 -21.01 42.14 -28.19
C LYS A 267 -20.88 43.19 -27.05
N ASP A 268 -19.65 43.74 -27.05
CA ASP A 268 -19.19 45.12 -26.82
C ASP A 268 -18.79 45.62 -25.41
N SER A 269 -17.46 45.68 -25.25
CA SER A 269 -16.65 46.85 -24.89
C SER A 269 -16.24 47.12 -23.42
N LYS A 270 -14.93 47.43 -23.31
CA LYS A 270 -14.15 48.10 -22.25
C LYS A 270 -13.45 47.23 -21.18
N GLU A 271 -12.15 47.05 -21.39
CA GLU A 271 -11.10 46.98 -20.36
C GLU A 271 -10.86 48.36 -19.69
N PRO A 272 -10.02 48.51 -18.64
CA PRO A 272 -9.42 47.51 -17.74
C PRO A 272 -9.52 47.90 -16.23
N LYS A 273 -9.23 46.96 -15.30
CA LYS A 273 -8.21 47.10 -14.22
C LYS A 273 -8.28 45.97 -13.17
N ASP A 274 -7.07 45.61 -12.73
CA ASP A 274 -6.68 44.87 -11.52
C ASP A 274 -6.92 43.35 -11.47
N VAL A 275 -6.11 42.62 -12.25
CA VAL A 275 -5.80 41.20 -11.97
C VAL A 275 -4.80 41.14 -10.83
N LYS A 276 -5.30 40.92 -9.62
CA LYS A 276 -4.50 40.44 -8.50
C LYS A 276 -4.49 38.92 -8.57
N ASP A 277 -3.34 38.36 -8.93
CA ASP A 277 -3.05 36.94 -8.79
C ASP A 277 -3.32 36.48 -7.35
N THR A 278 -4.36 35.69 -7.14
CA THR A 278 -4.49 34.84 -5.96
C THR A 278 -4.64 33.40 -6.43
N LYS A 279 -3.50 32.72 -6.50
CA LYS A 279 -3.42 31.25 -6.42
C LYS A 279 -4.07 30.81 -5.11
N ASP A 280 -5.13 30.02 -5.19
CA ASP A 280 -5.76 29.38 -4.04
C ASP A 280 -4.77 28.46 -3.29
N PRO A 281 -4.47 28.70 -2.00
CA PRO A 281 -3.54 27.88 -1.21
C PRO A 281 -4.21 26.74 -0.42
N LYS A 282 -5.41 26.27 -0.80
CA LYS A 282 -6.24 25.39 0.04
C LYS A 282 -6.08 23.87 -0.13
N ALA A 283 -5.20 23.39 -1.02
CA ALA A 283 -5.07 21.95 -1.29
C ALA A 283 -4.15 21.17 -0.30
N ALA A 284 -3.30 21.84 0.48
CA ALA A 284 -2.24 21.17 1.24
C ALA A 284 -2.64 20.52 2.60
N PRO A 285 -3.62 21.01 3.39
CA PRO A 285 -3.84 20.45 4.74
C PRO A 285 -4.56 19.10 4.74
N HIS A 286 -5.46 18.89 3.77
CA HIS A 286 -6.40 17.77 3.82
C HIS A 286 -5.80 16.45 3.31
N ASP A 287 -4.82 16.51 2.41
CA ASP A 287 -4.15 15.34 1.84
C ASP A 287 -3.10 14.77 2.80
N ILE A 288 -2.46 15.63 3.60
CA ILE A 288 -1.52 15.21 4.67
C ILE A 288 -2.26 14.35 5.71
N ASN A 289 -3.48 14.73 6.09
CA ASN A 289 -4.29 13.97 7.05
C ASN A 289 -4.67 12.58 6.50
N LYS A 290 -5.04 12.46 5.22
CA LYS A 290 -5.37 11.17 4.60
C LYS A 290 -4.18 10.23 4.57
N ALA A 291 -3.01 10.74 4.16
CA ALA A 291 -1.79 9.97 4.07
C ALA A 291 -1.37 9.46 5.46
N MET A 292 -1.43 10.32 6.48
CA MET A 292 -1.12 9.92 7.87
C MET A 292 -2.09 8.85 8.38
N VAL A 293 -3.39 8.98 8.13
CA VAL A 293 -4.37 7.94 8.50
C VAL A 293 -4.04 6.62 7.82
N ALA A 294 -3.73 6.62 6.52
CA ALA A 294 -3.37 5.39 5.81
C ALA A 294 -2.09 4.75 6.38
N VAL A 295 -1.11 5.55 6.80
CA VAL A 295 0.10 5.07 7.49
C VAL A 295 -0.25 4.43 8.84
N GLU A 296 -1.09 5.06 9.67
CA GLU A 296 -1.53 4.51 10.96
C GLU A 296 -2.28 3.18 10.79
N ILE A 297 -3.15 3.10 9.77
CA ILE A 297 -3.88 1.86 9.45
C ILE A 297 -2.93 0.77 8.96
N ALA A 298 -1.98 1.09 8.07
CA ALA A 298 -0.99 0.12 7.62
C ALA A 298 -0.16 -0.39 8.80
N GLU A 299 0.37 0.50 9.64
CA GLU A 299 1.15 0.12 10.84
C GLU A 299 0.31 -0.77 11.78
N MET A 300 -0.94 -0.40 12.06
CA MET A 300 -1.84 -1.21 12.88
C MET A 300 -2.00 -2.63 12.31
N LEU A 301 -2.26 -2.77 11.01
CA LEU A 301 -2.44 -4.07 10.37
C LEU A 301 -1.16 -4.92 10.47
N ILE A 302 -0.01 -4.32 10.17
CA ILE A 302 1.30 -5.01 10.19
C ILE A 302 1.64 -5.48 11.62
N ALA A 303 1.48 -4.61 12.61
CA ALA A 303 1.86 -4.89 14.00
C ALA A 303 0.97 -5.94 14.67
N ASN A 304 -0.32 -6.02 14.29
CA ASN A 304 -1.29 -6.97 14.86
C ASN A 304 -1.48 -8.23 13.98
N TRP A 305 -0.73 -8.37 12.88
CA TRP A 305 -0.98 -9.38 11.85
C TRP A 305 -0.97 -10.82 12.37
N ARG A 306 -0.01 -11.17 13.22
CA ARG A 306 0.09 -12.53 13.79
C ARG A 306 -1.13 -12.90 14.63
N ASP A 307 -1.75 -11.94 15.32
CA ASP A 307 -2.99 -12.17 16.04
C ASP A 307 -4.18 -12.28 15.09
N ILE A 308 -4.18 -11.51 14.00
CA ILE A 308 -5.20 -11.58 12.95
C ILE A 308 -5.19 -12.96 12.29
N VAL A 309 -4.01 -13.50 11.93
CA VAL A 309 -3.85 -14.83 11.34
C VAL A 309 -4.42 -15.93 12.24
N ARG A 310 -4.30 -15.80 13.57
CA ARG A 310 -4.91 -16.76 14.52
C ARG A 310 -6.43 -16.69 14.59
N GLN A 311 -7.05 -15.64 14.04
CA GLN A 311 -8.51 -15.47 13.99
C GLN A 311 -9.10 -15.78 12.61
N MET A 312 -8.25 -16.02 11.59
CA MET A 312 -8.63 -16.44 10.24
C MET A 312 -8.72 -17.96 10.16
#